data_AF-A0A2V9R6D1-F1
#
_entry.id   AF-A0A2V9R6D1-F1
#
_cell.length_a   1.000
_cell.length_b   1.000
_cell.length_c   1.000
_cell.angle_alpha   90.00
_cell.angle_beta   90.00
_cell.angle_gamma   90.00
#
_symmetry.space_group_name_H-M   'P 1'
#
loop_
_entity.id
_entity.type
_entity.pdbx_description
1 polymer ?
#
loop_
_entity_poly.entity_id
_entity_poly.type
_entity_poly.pdbx_seq_one_letter_code
_entity_poly.pdbx_strand_id
1 'polypeptide(L)'
;MNCNEIRELMPDLASGISEGGQEVKRHLEGCVECAGKLKEFRATMALLDEWQAPEPSPYFDTRLQARLREEQAHQAAGWWAWLRRAALAGAMAVLLVGGISFWRIQHGVQRGPIAQNIVAIQAEPGTAVGDLQILDKNNDLYANFDELDDLQVQDDVTANP
;
A
#
# COMPACT_ATOMS: atom_id res chain seq x y z
N MET A 1 12.63 10.57 50.76
CA MET A 1 12.97 9.25 50.19
C MET A 1 13.00 8.17 51.24
N ASN A 2 12.30 7.08 50.96
CA ASN A 2 12.20 5.90 51.80
C ASN A 2 13.23 4.84 51.41
N CYS A 3 13.55 3.92 52.33
CA CYS A 3 14.50 2.84 52.06
C CYS A 3 14.06 1.93 50.90
N ASN A 4 12.74 1.74 50.70
CA ASN A 4 12.23 0.93 49.59
C ASN A 4 12.51 1.56 48.23
N GLU A 5 12.26 2.86 48.07
CA GLU A 5 12.51 3.59 46.83
C GLU A 5 14.00 3.51 46.43
N ILE A 6 14.91 3.59 47.40
CA ILE A 6 16.35 3.47 47.13
C ILE A 6 16.76 2.05 46.76
N ARG A 7 16.12 1.04 47.35
CA ARG A 7 16.40 -0.36 46.99
C ARG A 7 15.99 -0.66 45.56
N GLU A 8 14.90 -0.08 45.07
CA GLU A 8 14.48 -0.21 43.67
C GLU A 8 15.45 0.48 42.71
N LEU A 9 15.97 1.64 43.09
CA LEU A 9 16.97 2.38 42.30
C LEU A 9 18.40 1.84 42.42
N MET A 10 18.65 0.92 43.37
CA MET A 10 19.99 0.45 43.70
C MET A 10 20.74 -0.21 42.54
N PRO A 11 20.12 -1.06 41.70
CA PRO A 11 20.80 -1.66 40.54
C PRO A 11 21.29 -0.61 39.55
N ASP A 12 20.48 0.39 39.25
CA ASP A 12 20.83 1.46 38.30
C ASP A 12 21.92 2.40 38.84
N LEU A 13 21.91 2.62 40.16
CA LEU A 13 22.97 3.37 40.87
C LEU A 13 24.27 2.58 40.98
N ALA A 14 24.21 1.25 40.97
CA ALA A 14 25.36 0.35 41.04
C ALA A 14 26.00 0.11 39.67
N SER A 15 25.20 0.01 38.61
CA SER A 15 25.64 -0.13 37.22
C SER A 15 26.14 1.18 36.61
N GLY A 16 25.93 2.32 37.28
CA GLY A 16 26.32 3.64 36.79
C GLY A 16 25.41 4.22 35.71
N ILE A 17 24.28 3.57 35.41
CA ILE A 17 23.26 4.08 34.48
C ILE A 17 22.61 5.35 35.03
N SER A 18 22.53 5.48 36.36
CA SER A 18 22.05 6.68 37.03
C SER A 18 22.96 7.10 38.19
N GLU A 19 23.20 8.40 38.36
CA GLU A 19 23.97 8.92 39.51
C GLU A 19 23.10 9.23 40.73
N GLY A 20 21.77 9.16 40.56
CA GLY A 20 20.78 9.54 41.56
C GLY A 20 20.73 11.05 41.82
N GLY A 21 19.52 11.55 42.10
CA GLY A 21 19.33 12.93 42.53
C GLY A 21 19.95 13.21 43.91
N GLN A 22 19.99 14.49 44.28
CA GLN A 22 20.55 14.93 45.58
C GLN A 22 19.84 14.30 46.79
N GLU A 23 18.55 13.95 46.66
CA GLU A 23 17.80 13.24 47.71
C GLU A 23 18.32 11.83 47.99
N VAL A 24 18.77 11.11 46.96
CA VAL A 24 19.37 9.77 47.07
C VAL A 24 20.67 9.87 47.86
N LYS A 25 21.52 10.83 47.48
CA LYS A 25 22.82 11.07 48.13
C LYS A 25 22.64 11.37 49.62
N ARG A 26 21.70 12.27 49.95
CA ARG A 26 21.37 12.62 51.35
C ARG A 26 20.89 11.40 52.15
N HIS A 27 20.09 10.52 51.55
CA HIS A 27 19.66 9.31 52.26
C HIS A 27 20.81 8.32 52.45
N LEU A 28 21.67 8.13 51.45
CA LEU A 28 22.84 7.24 51.56
C LEU A 28 23.84 7.72 52.62
N GLU A 29 23.96 9.04 52.82
CA GLU A 29 24.75 9.62 53.92
C GLU A 29 24.10 9.38 55.30
N GLY A 30 22.76 9.35 55.36
CA GLY A 30 22.01 9.16 56.61
C GLY A 30 21.66 7.72 56.97
N CYS A 31 21.73 6.77 56.03
CA CYS A 31 21.31 5.38 56.23
C CYS A 31 22.43 4.39 55.90
N VAL A 32 23.07 3.87 56.95
CA VAL A 32 24.18 2.92 56.85
C VAL A 32 23.77 1.61 56.16
N GLU A 33 22.55 1.13 56.39
CA GLU A 33 22.01 -0.08 55.76
C GLU A 33 21.94 0.05 54.22
N CYS A 34 21.40 1.16 53.72
CA CYS A 34 21.29 1.40 52.28
C CYS A 34 22.67 1.63 51.65
N ALA A 35 23.57 2.36 52.34
CA ALA A 35 24.94 2.57 51.87
C ALA A 35 25.75 1.27 51.84
N GLY A 36 25.57 0.38 52.83
CA GLY A 36 26.21 -0.93 52.88
C GLY A 36 25.78 -1.81 51.71
N LYS A 37 24.46 -1.93 51.48
CA LYS A 37 23.93 -2.69 50.35
C LYS A 37 24.40 -2.16 49.00
N LEU A 38 24.45 -0.84 48.82
CA LEU A 38 24.95 -0.25 47.58
C LEU A 38 26.43 -0.61 47.31
N LYS A 39 27.26 -0.72 48.37
CA LYS A 39 28.64 -1.19 48.24
C LYS A 39 28.70 -2.66 47.81
N GLU A 40 27.85 -3.52 48.36
CA GLU A 40 27.77 -4.93 47.96
C GLU A 40 27.33 -5.08 46.49
N PHE A 41 26.34 -4.31 46.05
CA PHE A 41 25.92 -4.28 44.65
C PHE A 41 27.05 -3.80 43.72
N ARG A 42 27.78 -2.74 44.10
CA ARG A 42 28.93 -2.26 43.32
C ARG A 42 30.07 -3.28 43.27
N ALA A 43 30.33 -3.97 44.38
CA ALA A 43 31.31 -5.06 44.40
C ALA A 43 30.89 -6.20 43.47
N THR A 44 29.59 -6.50 43.40
CA THR A 44 29.05 -7.51 42.47
C THR A 44 29.19 -7.07 41.02
N MET A 45 28.86 -5.82 40.70
CA MET A 45 29.05 -5.27 39.35
C MET A 45 30.53 -5.27 38.93
N ALA A 46 31.44 -4.92 39.84
CA ALA A 46 32.87 -5.00 39.57
C ALA A 46 33.37 -6.42 39.24
N LEU A 47 32.78 -7.45 39.87
CA LEU A 47 33.06 -8.85 39.52
C LEU A 47 32.49 -9.23 38.15
N LEU A 48 31.33 -8.67 37.77
CA LEU A 48 30.75 -8.87 36.44
C LEU A 48 31.59 -8.19 35.35
N ASP A 49 32.18 -7.03 35.64
CA ASP A 49 33.06 -6.32 34.71
C ASP A 49 34.37 -7.07 34.43
N GLU A 50 34.82 -7.95 35.34
CA GLU A 50 35.98 -8.83 35.13
C GLU A 50 35.68 -9.95 34.11
N TRP A 51 34.41 -10.22 33.82
CA TRP A 51 34.03 -11.19 32.80
C TRP A 51 34.46 -10.69 31.40
N GLN A 52 35.39 -11.40 30.76
CA GLN A 52 35.72 -11.16 29.35
C GLN A 52 34.59 -11.62 28.43
N ALA A 53 33.93 -10.65 27.80
CA ALA A 53 32.90 -10.94 26.80
C ALA A 53 33.53 -11.75 25.64
N PRO A 54 32.94 -12.88 25.24
CA PRO A 54 33.43 -13.63 24.09
C PRO A 54 33.34 -12.77 22.83
N GLU A 55 34.28 -12.94 21.90
CA GLU A 55 34.22 -12.23 20.63
C GLU A 55 32.90 -12.52 19.91
N PRO A 56 32.23 -11.49 19.37
CA PRO A 56 30.99 -11.68 18.62
C PRO A 56 31.26 -12.58 17.41
N SER A 57 30.27 -13.37 17.02
CA SER A 57 30.42 -14.23 15.83
C SER A 57 30.79 -13.38 14.60
N PRO A 58 31.60 -13.89 13.66
CA PRO A 58 32.04 -13.12 12.48
C PRO A 58 30.92 -12.51 11.63
N TYR A 59 29.71 -13.07 11.72
CA TYR A 59 28.53 -12.61 10.98
C TYR A 59 27.57 -11.74 11.81
N PHE A 60 27.87 -11.48 13.08
CA PHE A 60 26.99 -10.72 13.97
C PHE A 60 26.69 -9.33 13.40
N ASP A 61 27.73 -8.58 13.02
CA ASP A 61 27.58 -7.22 12.49
C ASP A 61 26.76 -7.20 11.20
N THR A 62 27.00 -8.16 10.30
CA THR A 62 26.24 -8.26 9.06
C THR A 62 24.75 -8.51 9.31
N ARG A 63 24.42 -9.40 10.25
CA ARG A 63 23.04 -9.70 10.62
C ARG A 63 22.39 -8.53 11.35
N LEU A 64 23.12 -7.88 12.26
CA LEU A 64 22.63 -6.71 12.98
C LEU A 64 22.34 -5.55 12.03
N GLN A 65 23.25 -5.24 11.12
CA GLN A 65 23.05 -4.20 10.11
C GLN A 65 21.88 -4.53 9.18
N ALA A 66 21.70 -5.80 8.80
CA ALA A 66 20.56 -6.22 8.00
C ALA A 66 19.23 -5.96 8.75
N ARG A 67 19.13 -6.39 10.01
CA ARG A 67 17.94 -6.13 10.85
C ARG A 67 17.68 -4.66 11.08
N LEU A 68 18.74 -3.87 11.31
CA LEU A 68 18.60 -2.43 11.51
C LEU A 68 18.07 -1.72 10.26
N ARG A 69 18.53 -2.12 9.07
CA ARG A 69 18.00 -1.58 7.81
C ARG A 69 16.54 -2.00 7.57
N GLU A 70 16.18 -3.23 7.91
CA GLU A 70 14.78 -3.69 7.85
C GLU A 70 13.89 -2.81 8.73
N GLU A 71 14.23 -2.63 10.01
CA GLU A 71 13.46 -1.81 10.94
C GLU A 71 13.39 -0.34 10.51
N GLN A 72 14.51 0.25 10.05
CA GLN A 72 14.51 1.61 9.52
C GLN A 72 13.64 1.76 8.27
N ALA A 73 13.61 0.75 7.39
CA ALA A 73 12.75 0.76 6.21
C ALA A 73 11.27 0.62 6.59
N HIS A 74 10.95 -0.21 7.58
CA HIS A 74 9.59 -0.32 8.14
C HIS A 74 9.14 0.98 8.80
N GLN A 75 10.02 1.67 9.51
CA GLN A 75 9.73 2.94 10.16
C GLN A 75 9.63 4.12 9.16
N ALA A 76 10.42 4.08 8.08
CA ALA A 76 10.34 5.05 6.99
C ALA A 76 9.06 4.90 6.14
N ALA A 77 8.39 3.76 6.19
CA ALA A 77 7.10 3.51 5.54
C ALA A 77 5.91 4.07 6.33
N GLY A 78 6.08 5.20 7.03
CA GLY A 78 4.99 5.91 7.68
C GLY A 78 4.00 6.53 6.69
N TRP A 79 2.84 6.96 7.20
CA TRP A 79 1.79 7.69 6.48
C TRP A 79 2.29 8.79 5.52
N TRP A 80 3.38 9.49 5.89
CA TRP A 80 4.05 10.49 5.06
C TRP A 80 4.65 9.94 3.76
N ALA A 81 5.23 8.75 3.78
CA ALA A 81 5.77 8.10 2.58
C ALA A 81 4.64 7.68 1.62
N TRP A 82 3.50 7.24 2.15
CA TRP A 82 2.30 6.95 1.35
C TRP A 82 1.73 8.22 0.72
N LEU A 83 1.60 9.31 1.49
CA LEU A 83 1.11 10.60 0.98
C LEU A 83 2.02 11.15 -0.13
N ARG A 84 3.35 11.08 0.04
CA ARG A 84 4.30 11.53 -0.99
C ARG A 84 4.20 10.71 -2.28
N ARG A 85 3.97 9.39 -2.18
CA ARG A 85 3.74 8.52 -3.35
C ARG A 85 2.42 8.85 -4.04
N ALA A 86 1.35 9.06 -3.29
CA ALA A 86 0.06 9.48 -3.84
C ALA A 86 0.14 10.86 -4.53
N ALA A 87 0.85 11.82 -3.93
CA ALA A 87 1.08 13.14 -4.51
C ALA A 87 1.86 13.08 -5.82
N LEU A 88 2.92 12.26 -5.89
CA LEU A 88 3.69 12.03 -7.13
C LEU A 88 2.85 11.37 -8.22
N ALA A 89 2.06 10.34 -7.87
CA ALA A 89 1.16 9.68 -8.81
C ALA A 89 0.07 10.64 -9.32
N GLY A 90 -0.49 11.47 -8.45
CA GLY A 90 -1.45 12.52 -8.80
C GLY A 90 -0.86 13.57 -9.74
N ALA A 91 0.35 14.06 -9.45
CA ALA A 91 1.05 15.01 -10.31
C ALA A 91 1.31 14.44 -11.71
N MET A 92 1.73 13.17 -11.80
CA MET A 92 1.91 12.49 -13.08
C MET A 92 0.60 12.34 -13.86
N ALA A 93 -0.50 11.97 -13.20
CA ALA A 93 -1.81 11.88 -13.84
C ALA A 93 -2.29 13.23 -14.38
N VAL A 94 -2.10 14.31 -13.60
CA VAL A 94 -2.43 15.68 -14.04
C VAL A 94 -1.59 16.10 -15.24
N LEU A 95 -0.29 15.79 -15.26
CA LEU A 95 0.57 16.08 -16.41
C LEU A 95 0.15 15.30 -17.66
N LEU A 96 -0.21 14.02 -17.52
CA LEU A 96 -0.67 13.21 -18.65
C LEU A 96 -2.02 13.71 -19.18
N VAL A 97 -3.01 13.89 -18.31
CA VAL A 97 -4.35 14.36 -18.71
C VAL A 97 -4.27 15.79 -19.26
N GLY A 98 -3.55 16.67 -18.57
CA GLY A 98 -3.32 18.04 -19.00
C GLY A 98 -2.57 18.11 -20.33
N GLY A 99 -1.51 17.32 -20.50
CA GLY A 99 -0.75 17.23 -21.73
C GLY A 99 -1.59 16.70 -22.91
N ILE A 100 -2.36 15.62 -22.72
CA ILE A 100 -3.24 15.07 -23.75
C ILE A 100 -4.35 16.07 -24.12
N SER A 101 -4.96 16.72 -23.12
CA SER A 101 -6.01 17.71 -23.32
C SER A 101 -5.47 18.92 -24.10
N PHE A 102 -4.32 19.46 -23.67
CA PHE A 102 -3.66 20.56 -24.36
C PHE A 102 -3.26 20.20 -25.79
N TRP A 103 -2.71 19.00 -26.00
CA TRP A 103 -2.37 18.50 -27.33
C TRP A 103 -3.60 18.38 -28.23
N ARG A 104 -4.73 17.87 -27.73
CA ARG A 104 -5.98 17.79 -28.51
C ARG A 104 -6.57 19.16 -28.86
N ILE A 105 -6.44 20.14 -27.97
CA ILE A 105 -6.91 21.52 -28.21
C ILE A 105 -6.03 22.20 -29.27
N GLN A 106 -4.71 22.06 -29.17
CA GLN A 106 -3.75 22.64 -30.11
C GLN A 106 -3.81 21.99 -31.50
N HIS A 107 -3.97 20.67 -31.56
CA HIS A 107 -4.01 19.92 -32.82
C HIS A 107 -5.40 19.74 -33.42
N GLY A 108 -6.44 20.39 -32.86
CA GLY A 108 -7.77 20.47 -33.46
C GLY A 108 -8.26 19.14 -34.02
N VAL A 109 -8.37 18.10 -33.18
CA VAL A 109 -8.89 16.80 -33.63
C VAL A 109 -10.36 17.02 -34.03
N GLN A 110 -10.60 17.11 -35.34
CA GLN A 110 -11.94 17.06 -35.90
C GLN A 110 -12.59 15.76 -35.40
N ARG A 111 -13.56 15.88 -34.49
CA ARG A 111 -14.53 14.82 -34.26
C ARG A 111 -15.42 14.77 -35.50
N GLY A 112 -14.92 14.14 -36.55
CA GLY A 112 -15.76 13.70 -37.65
C GLY A 112 -16.73 12.63 -37.13
N PRO A 113 -17.99 12.59 -37.60
CA PRO A 113 -18.89 11.50 -37.28
C PRO A 113 -18.21 10.19 -37.72
N ILE A 114 -18.24 9.18 -36.86
CA ILE A 114 -17.69 7.86 -37.14
C ILE A 114 -18.56 7.25 -38.24
N ALA A 115 -18.14 7.39 -39.51
CA ALA A 115 -18.75 6.64 -40.60
C ALA A 115 -18.34 5.18 -40.41
N GLN A 116 -19.26 4.36 -39.91
CA GLN A 116 -19.10 2.90 -39.90
C GLN A 116 -19.07 2.43 -41.35
N ASN A 117 -17.87 2.32 -41.92
CA ASN A 117 -17.67 1.52 -43.14
C ASN A 117 -17.75 0.05 -42.74
N ILE A 118 -18.97 -0.49 -42.78
CA ILE A 118 -19.20 -1.92 -42.67
C ILE A 118 -18.77 -2.52 -44.01
N VAL A 119 -17.58 -3.13 -44.05
CA VAL A 119 -17.19 -3.97 -45.17
C VAL A 119 -18.12 -5.18 -45.15
N ALA A 120 -19.01 -5.27 -46.14
CA ALA A 120 -19.86 -6.43 -46.33
C ALA A 120 -18.99 -7.63 -46.76
N ILE A 121 -18.50 -8.39 -45.78
CA ILE A 121 -17.88 -9.69 -46.03
C ILE A 121 -19.01 -10.64 -46.40
N GLN A 122 -19.01 -11.10 -47.66
CA GLN A 122 -19.88 -12.19 -48.11
C GLN A 122 -19.49 -13.43 -47.31
N ALA A 123 -20.40 -13.91 -46.46
CA ALA A 123 -20.17 -15.08 -45.64
C ALA A 123 -20.05 -16.33 -46.54
N GLU A 124 -18.87 -16.95 -46.59
CA GLU A 124 -18.67 -18.27 -47.19
C GLU A 124 -19.18 -19.36 -46.23
N PRO A 125 -20.08 -20.25 -46.69
CA PRO A 125 -20.63 -21.32 -45.86
C PRO A 125 -19.57 -22.38 -45.53
N GLY A 126 -19.53 -22.84 -44.27
CA GLY A 126 -18.60 -23.86 -43.80
C GLY A 126 -17.41 -23.36 -42.97
N THR A 127 -17.36 -22.06 -42.65
CA THR A 127 -16.40 -21.50 -41.67
C THR A 127 -17.10 -21.18 -40.36
N ALA A 128 -16.42 -21.34 -39.23
CA ALA A 128 -17.01 -21.08 -37.90
C ALA A 128 -17.53 -19.64 -37.74
N VAL A 129 -16.95 -18.67 -38.46
CA VAL A 129 -17.41 -17.27 -38.44
C VAL A 129 -18.60 -17.05 -39.37
N GLY A 130 -18.61 -17.70 -40.54
CA GLY A 130 -19.74 -17.67 -41.48
C GLY A 130 -21.00 -18.33 -40.91
N ASP A 131 -20.85 -19.47 -40.23
CA ASP A 131 -21.98 -20.16 -39.60
C ASP A 131 -22.60 -19.31 -38.48
N LEU A 132 -21.77 -18.63 -37.66
CA LEU A 132 -22.26 -17.71 -36.65
C LEU A 132 -22.99 -16.51 -37.26
N GLN A 133 -22.48 -15.94 -38.36
CA GLN A 133 -23.17 -14.86 -39.09
C GLN A 133 -24.48 -15.30 -39.72
N ILE A 134 -24.62 -16.57 -40.12
CA ILE A 134 -25.87 -17.11 -40.65
C ILE A 134 -26.90 -17.32 -39.53
N LEU A 135 -26.47 -17.84 -38.37
CA LEU A 135 -27.34 -17.96 -37.19
C LEU A 135 -27.84 -16.59 -36.69
N ASP A 136 -26.98 -15.58 -36.68
CA ASP A 136 -27.32 -14.21 -36.28
C ASP A 136 -28.37 -13.59 -37.21
N LYS A 137 -28.19 -13.75 -38.54
CA LYS A 137 -29.17 -13.30 -39.54
C LYS A 137 -30.53 -13.97 -39.42
N ASN A 138 -30.59 -15.25 -39.03
CA ASN A 138 -31.87 -15.91 -38.79
C ASN A 138 -32.58 -15.34 -37.55
N ASN A 139 -31.83 -14.92 -36.52
CA ASN A 139 -32.39 -14.29 -35.32
C ASN A 139 -33.03 -12.94 -35.66
N ASP A 140 -32.40 -12.12 -36.50
CA ASP A 140 -32.98 -10.85 -36.99
C ASP A 140 -34.30 -11.08 -37.74
N LEU A 141 -34.42 -12.19 -38.48
CA LEU A 141 -35.66 -12.58 -39.16
C LEU A 141 -36.78 -12.96 -38.18
N TYR A 142 -36.45 -13.57 -37.04
CA TYR A 142 -37.42 -13.86 -35.97
C TYR A 142 -37.77 -12.62 -35.14
N ALA A 143 -36.87 -11.63 -35.03
CA ALA A 143 -37.12 -10.39 -34.32
C ALA A 143 -38.09 -9.45 -35.08
N ASN A 144 -38.09 -9.51 -36.41
CA ASN A 144 -39.00 -8.73 -37.26
C ASN A 144 -40.35 -9.43 -37.54
N PHE A 145 -40.76 -10.40 -36.70
CA PHE A 145 -42.05 -11.07 -36.84
C PHE A 145 -43.25 -10.13 -36.61
N ASP A 146 -43.05 -9.01 -35.90
CA ASP A 146 -44.03 -7.92 -35.75
C ASP A 146 -44.36 -7.24 -37.09
N GLU A 147 -43.48 -7.32 -38.10
CA GLU A 147 -43.69 -6.68 -39.42
C GLU A 147 -44.54 -7.56 -40.37
N LEU A 148 -44.68 -8.86 -40.06
CA LEU A 148 -45.51 -9.79 -40.83
C LEU A 148 -46.98 -9.82 -40.36
N ASP A 149 -47.29 -9.24 -39.19
CA ASP A 149 -48.67 -9.08 -38.70
C ASP A 149 -49.38 -7.90 -39.41
N ASP A 150 -48.62 -6.90 -39.85
CA ASP A 150 -49.12 -5.69 -40.53
C ASP A 150 -49.52 -5.90 -42.00
N LEU A 151 -49.28 -7.09 -42.58
CA LEU A 151 -49.65 -7.44 -43.96
C LEU A 151 -50.97 -8.23 -44.08
N GLN A 152 -51.70 -8.46 -42.99
CA GLN A 152 -53.00 -9.16 -42.99
C GLN A 152 -54.22 -8.27 -42.73
N VAL A 153 -54.19 -6.97 -43.04
CA VAL A 153 -55.41 -6.17 -43.12
C VAL A 153 -55.32 -5.15 -44.25
N GLN A 154 -55.68 -5.56 -45.46
CA GLN A 154 -56.27 -4.61 -46.40
C GLN A 154 -57.40 -5.29 -47.16
N ASP A 155 -58.60 -5.06 -46.62
CA ASP A 155 -59.89 -5.37 -47.20
C ASP A 155 -59.97 -4.85 -48.64
N ASP A 156 -60.42 -5.75 -49.51
CA ASP A 156 -60.87 -5.47 -50.87
C ASP A 156 -62.07 -4.49 -50.82
N VAL A 157 -61.84 -3.22 -51.14
CA VAL A 157 -62.91 -2.22 -51.36
C VAL A 157 -62.56 -1.34 -52.57
N THR A 158 -63.07 -1.77 -53.73
CA THR A 158 -63.73 -1.00 -54.79
C THR A 158 -63.30 0.46 -55.07
N ALA A 159 -62.89 0.75 -56.32
CA ALA A 159 -63.75 1.39 -57.33
C ALA A 159 -62.94 2.08 -58.46
N ASN A 160 -63.28 1.62 -59.66
CA ASN A 160 -63.16 2.13 -61.03
C ASN A 160 -63.09 3.68 -61.23
N PRO A 161 -62.59 4.13 -62.40
CA PRO A 161 -63.47 4.31 -63.57
C PRO A 161 -63.10 3.50 -64.82
#